data_AF-A0A3N5FKR2-F1
#
_entry.id   AF-A0A3N5FKR2-F1
#
_cell.length_a   1.000
_cell.length_b   1.000
_cell.length_c   1.000
_cell.angle_alpha   90.00
_cell.angle_beta   90.00
_cell.angle_gamma   90.00
#
_symmetry.space_group_name_H-M   'P 1'
#
loop_
_entity.id
_entity.type
_entity.pdbx_description
1 polymer ?
#
loop_
_entity_poly.entity_id
_entity_poly.type
_entity_poly.pdbx_seq_one_letter_code
_entity_poly.pdbx_strand_id
1 'polypeptide(L)'
;MQFEPINIDKKQDYLELFNVCTQKASDYSFVNLWGWADEYGLMWAWDENLVWIKQTKPETVFWAPVGLWEEKNWQNILGSKFSGPAVFIRIPETLMSI
;
A
#
# COMPACT_ATOMS: atom_id res chain seq x y z
N MET A 1 -6.92 -9.98 4.15
CA MET A 1 -7.07 -8.54 3.82
C MET A 1 -8.35 -8.34 3.03
N GLN A 2 -9.19 -7.38 3.40
CA GLN A 2 -10.41 -7.02 2.66
C GLN A 2 -10.13 -5.76 1.83
N PHE A 3 -10.14 -5.88 0.50
CA PHE A 3 -9.89 -4.76 -0.39
C PHE A 3 -11.17 -4.01 -0.73
N GLU A 4 -11.10 -2.69 -0.69
CA GLU A 4 -12.16 -1.77 -1.07
C GLU A 4 -11.59 -0.67 -2.00
N PRO A 5 -12.43 0.00 -2.81
CA PRO A 5 -12.00 1.13 -3.61
C PRO A 5 -11.39 2.25 -2.77
N ILE A 6 -10.44 2.98 -3.34
CA ILE A 6 -9.90 4.19 -2.70
C ILE A 6 -11.04 5.20 -2.52
N ASN A 7 -11.24 5.69 -1.30
CA ASN A 7 -12.30 6.63 -0.95
C ASN A 7 -11.72 7.89 -0.31
N ILE A 8 -12.22 9.06 -0.74
CA ILE A 8 -11.88 10.37 -0.18
C ILE A 8 -12.26 10.52 1.30
N ASP A 9 -13.27 9.79 1.79
CA ASP A 9 -13.69 9.83 3.19
C ASP A 9 -12.59 9.35 4.15
N LYS A 10 -11.72 8.44 3.70
CA LYS A 10 -10.59 7.90 4.48
C LYS A 10 -9.26 8.61 4.19
N LYS A 11 -9.30 9.76 3.51
CA LYS A 11 -8.10 10.54 3.19
C LYS A 11 -7.29 10.88 4.43
N GLN A 12 -7.95 11.31 5.51
CA GLN A 12 -7.26 11.77 6.70
C GLN A 12 -6.52 10.63 7.40
N ASP A 13 -7.20 9.49 7.60
CA ASP A 13 -6.62 8.27 8.17
C ASP A 13 -5.42 7.79 7.33
N TYR A 14 -5.53 7.89 6.00
CA TYR A 14 -4.45 7.51 5.10
C TYR A 14 -3.23 8.41 5.27
N LEU A 15 -3.45 9.73 5.39
CA LEU A 15 -2.37 10.69 5.56
C LEU A 15 -1.65 10.52 6.90
N GLU A 16 -2.33 10.07 7.95
CA GLU A 16 -1.70 9.75 9.24
C GLU A 16 -0.67 8.62 9.10
N LEU A 17 -1.02 7.54 8.41
CA LEU A 17 -0.10 6.43 8.14
C LEU A 17 0.98 6.78 7.11
N PHE A 18 0.66 7.60 6.11
CA PHE A 18 1.65 8.09 5.14
C PHE A 18 2.69 9.02 5.78
N ASN A 19 2.30 9.79 6.79
CA ASN A 19 3.20 10.72 7.47
C ASN A 19 4.33 10.02 8.22
N VAL A 20 4.08 8.80 8.73
CA VAL A 20 5.07 7.99 9.45
C VAL A 20 5.98 7.17 8.55
N CYS A 21 5.72 7.08 7.24
CA CYS A 21 6.64 6.46 6.31
C CYS A 21 7.99 7.20 6.29
N THR A 22 9.08 6.45 6.39
CA THR A 22 10.44 6.98 6.32
C THR A 22 10.80 7.53 4.94
N GLN A 23 10.13 7.07 3.88
CA GLN A 23 10.21 7.64 2.55
C GLN A 23 8.83 7.96 1.99
N LYS A 24 8.66 9.22 1.56
CA LYS A 24 7.42 9.73 0.93
C LYS A 24 7.56 9.71 -0.59
N ALA A 25 7.27 8.55 -1.21
CA ALA A 25 7.23 8.44 -2.67
C ALA A 25 6.01 9.20 -3.23
N SER A 26 6.17 9.90 -4.36
CA SER A 26 5.06 10.63 -5.01
C SER A 26 3.92 9.72 -5.41
N ASP A 27 4.24 8.49 -5.83
CA ASP A 27 3.27 7.45 -6.17
C ASP A 27 2.30 7.19 -5.01
N TYR A 28 2.76 7.31 -3.76
CA TYR A 28 1.96 7.07 -2.55
C TYR A 28 1.21 8.31 -2.06
N SER A 29 1.35 9.45 -2.73
CA SER A 29 0.52 10.60 -2.35
C SER A 29 -0.96 10.26 -2.52
N PHE A 30 -1.80 10.69 -1.58
CA PHE A 30 -3.25 10.43 -1.66
C PHE A 30 -3.85 10.93 -2.99
N VAL A 31 -3.36 12.08 -3.49
CA VAL A 31 -3.81 12.63 -4.77
C VAL A 31 -3.50 11.70 -5.94
N ASN A 32 -2.35 11.01 -5.92
CA ASN A 32 -1.99 10.04 -6.94
C ASN A 32 -2.86 8.78 -6.83
N LEU A 33 -3.02 8.24 -5.62
CA LEU A 33 -3.86 7.05 -5.41
C LEU A 33 -5.32 7.31 -5.80
N TRP A 34 -5.89 8.42 -5.37
CA TRP A 34 -7.28 8.76 -5.66
C TRP A 34 -7.47 9.16 -7.14
N GLY A 35 -6.56 9.96 -7.68
CA GLY A 35 -6.64 10.44 -9.07
C GLY A 35 -6.46 9.34 -10.12
N TRP A 36 -5.69 8.30 -9.81
CA TRP A 36 -5.46 7.17 -10.72
C TRP A 36 -6.23 5.90 -10.33
N ALA A 37 -7.14 5.98 -9.35
CA ALA A 37 -7.85 4.82 -8.84
C ALA A 37 -8.61 4.06 -9.94
N ASP A 38 -9.35 4.76 -10.79
CA ASP A 38 -10.16 4.12 -11.84
C ASP A 38 -9.31 3.54 -12.98
N GLU A 39 -8.25 4.25 -13.35
CA GLU A 39 -7.35 3.90 -14.46
C GLU A 39 -6.56 2.63 -14.15
N TYR A 40 -5.95 2.56 -12.96
CA TYR A 40 -5.20 1.37 -12.52
C TYR A 40 -6.05 0.37 -11.75
N GLY A 41 -7.32 0.67 -11.49
CA GLY A 41 -8.18 -0.13 -10.63
C GLY A 41 -7.56 -0.31 -9.23
N LEU A 42 -7.11 0.80 -8.64
CA LEU A 42 -6.48 0.80 -7.33
C LEU A 42 -7.52 0.53 -6.25
N MET A 43 -7.15 -0.34 -5.34
CA MET A 43 -7.89 -0.69 -4.14
C MET A 43 -6.93 -0.63 -2.95
N TRP A 44 -7.46 -0.38 -1.76
CA TRP A 44 -6.70 -0.54 -0.54
C TRP A 44 -7.31 -1.56 0.41
N ALA A 45 -6.49 -2.10 1.29
CA ALA A 45 -6.93 -2.85 2.45
C ALA A 45 -6.22 -2.32 3.69
N TRP A 46 -6.99 -2.08 4.73
CA TRP A 46 -6.51 -1.57 6.01
C TRP A 46 -6.27 -2.75 6.93
N ASP A 47 -5.05 -2.88 7.46
CA ASP A 47 -4.67 -4.00 8.31
C ASP A 47 -3.64 -3.53 9.33
N GLU A 48 -4.08 -3.47 10.59
CA GLU A 48 -3.32 -2.85 11.69
C GLU A 48 -2.92 -1.40 11.35
N ASN A 49 -1.62 -1.12 11.27
CA ASN A 49 -1.02 0.19 10.96
C ASN A 49 -0.43 0.22 9.55
N LEU A 50 -0.94 -0.60 8.64
CA LEU A 50 -0.54 -0.65 7.25
C LEU A 50 -1.75 -0.50 6.32
N VAL A 51 -1.57 0.27 5.25
CA VAL A 51 -2.49 0.35 4.12
C VAL A 51 -1.86 -0.39 2.94
N TRP A 52 -2.42 -1.54 2.62
CA TRP A 52 -2.01 -2.35 1.48
C TRP A 52 -2.68 -1.83 0.22
N ILE A 53 -1.91 -1.60 -0.85
CA ILE A 53 -2.43 -1.10 -2.10
C ILE A 53 -2.36 -2.22 -3.14
N LYS A 54 -3.49 -2.45 -3.82
CA LYS A 54 -3.62 -3.41 -4.91
C LYS A 54 -4.00 -2.67 -6.18
N GLN A 55 -3.29 -2.94 -7.25
CA GLN A 55 -3.62 -2.54 -8.61
C GLN A 55 -4.26 -3.74 -9.32
N THR A 56 -5.27 -3.48 -10.15
CA THR A 56 -5.99 -4.55 -10.87
C THR A 56 -5.95 -4.40 -12.38
N LYS A 57 -5.45 -3.26 -12.89
CA LYS A 57 -5.25 -2.98 -14.31
C LYS A 57 -3.85 -2.43 -14.57
N PRO A 58 -3.18 -2.82 -15.67
CA PRO A 58 -3.59 -3.84 -16.64
C PRO A 58 -3.51 -5.27 -16.05
N GLU A 59 -2.84 -5.43 -14.92
CA GLU A 59 -2.63 -6.70 -14.24
C GLU A 59 -2.79 -6.56 -12.73
N THR A 60 -2.96 -7.70 -12.05
CA THR A 60 -3.07 -7.73 -10.59
C THR A 60 -1.68 -7.75 -9.95
N VAL A 61 -1.28 -6.62 -9.38
CA VAL A 61 -0.03 -6.44 -8.64
C VAL A 61 -0.29 -5.65 -7.35
N PHE A 62 0.63 -5.72 -6.41
CA PHE A 62 0.60 -4.93 -5.19
C PHE A 62 1.59 -3.78 -5.28
N TRP A 63 1.27 -2.67 -4.64
CA TRP A 63 2.32 -1.73 -4.25
C TRP A 63 2.76 -2.06 -2.84
N ALA A 64 3.94 -1.59 -2.45
CA ALA A 64 4.34 -1.75 -1.06
C ALA A 64 3.38 -1.00 -0.13
N PRO A 65 3.11 -1.51 1.07
CA PRO A 65 2.12 -0.94 1.95
C PRO A 65 2.60 0.40 2.54
N VAL A 66 1.65 1.28 2.86
CA VAL A 66 1.90 2.58 3.49
C VAL A 66 1.75 2.44 5.00
N GLY A 67 2.71 2.93 5.78
CA GLY A 67 2.69 2.93 7.24
C GLY A 67 4.10 2.90 7.84
N LEU A 68 4.19 2.48 9.10
CA LEU A 68 5.46 2.32 9.82
C LEU A 68 6.11 0.98 9.45
N TRP A 69 7.29 1.02 8.81
CA TRP A 69 7.91 -0.17 8.23
C TRP A 69 8.94 -0.84 9.15
N GLU A 70 9.67 -0.03 9.92
CA GLU A 70 10.87 -0.41 10.66
C GLU A 70 10.57 -1.35 11.83
N GLU A 71 9.33 -1.35 12.33
CA GLU A 71 8.90 -2.18 13.46
C GLU A 71 8.19 -3.48 13.01
N LYS A 72 8.17 -3.77 11.71
CA LYS A 72 7.38 -4.86 11.14
C LYS A 72 8.23 -6.11 10.88
N ASN A 73 7.71 -7.27 11.30
CA ASN A 73 8.26 -8.57 10.90
C ASN A 73 7.74 -8.92 9.51
N TRP A 74 8.40 -8.42 8.47
CA TRP A 74 7.99 -8.59 7.07
C TRP A 74 7.88 -10.04 6.65
N GLN A 75 8.77 -10.92 7.10
CA GLN A 75 8.71 -12.34 6.77
C GLN A 75 7.40 -12.98 7.25
N ASN A 76 7.01 -12.72 8.50
CA ASN A 76 5.75 -13.23 9.06
C ASN A 76 4.52 -12.57 8.42
N ILE A 77 4.57 -11.26 8.19
CA ILE A 77 3.47 -10.52 7.56
C ILE A 77 3.25 -11.04 6.14
N LEU A 78 4.29 -11.09 5.31
CA LEU A 78 4.16 -11.57 3.94
C LEU A 78 3.71 -13.04 3.90
N GLY A 79 4.27 -13.90 4.76
CA GLY A 79 3.90 -15.32 4.84
C GLY A 79 2.47 -15.58 5.32
N SER A 80 1.89 -14.67 6.12
CA SER A 80 0.51 -14.81 6.61
C SER A 80 -0.53 -14.14 5.71
N LYS A 81 -0.17 -13.04 5.03
CA LYS A 81 -1.10 -12.25 4.21
C LYS A 81 -1.20 -12.78 2.77
N PHE A 82 -0.19 -13.48 2.26
CA PHE A 82 -0.14 -13.99 0.89
C PHE A 82 0.04 -15.51 0.87
N SER A 83 -0.96 -16.22 0.35
CA SER A 83 -0.96 -17.69 0.28
C SER A 83 -0.25 -18.25 -0.97
N GLY A 84 0.26 -17.37 -1.84
CA GLY A 84 0.91 -17.72 -3.09
C GLY A 84 1.78 -16.58 -3.61
N PRO A 85 2.38 -16.71 -4.80
CA PRO A 85 3.23 -15.68 -5.38
C PRO A 85 2.49 -14.34 -5.50
N ALA A 86 3.10 -13.28 -4.99
CA ALA A 86 2.62 -11.92 -5.12
C ALA A 86 3.72 -11.06 -5.72
N VAL A 87 3.35 -10.21 -6.69
CA VAL A 87 4.27 -9.27 -7.34
C VAL A 87 4.06 -7.90 -6.73
N PHE A 88 5.13 -7.31 -6.23
CA PHE A 88 5.15 -5.96 -5.71
C PHE A 88 5.88 -5.03 -6.68
N ILE A 89 5.27 -3.90 -6.96
CA ILE A 89 5.85 -2.80 -7.73
C ILE A 89 5.85 -1.51 -6.88
N ARG A 90 6.49 -0.45 -7.36
CA ARG A 90 6.51 0.86 -6.67
C ARG A 90 6.99 0.73 -5.22
N ILE A 91 8.05 -0.05 -4.98
CA ILE A 91 8.61 -0.26 -3.64
C ILE A 91 9.64 0.84 -3.34
N PRO A 92 9.45 1.64 -2.28
CA PRO A 92 10.43 2.63 -1.85
C PRO A 92 11.77 1.96 -1.51
N GLU A 93 12.88 2.59 -1.89
CA GLU A 93 14.24 2.04 -1.69
C GLU A 93 14.57 1.79 -0.22
N THR A 94 14.11 2.69 0.66
CA THR A 94 14.25 2.54 2.11
C THR A 94 13.55 1.28 2.62
N LEU A 95 12.32 1.00 2.16
CA LEU A 95 11.60 -0.23 2.49
C LEU A 95 12.28 -1.48 1.93
N MET A 96 12.85 -1.41 0.72
CA MET A 96 13.61 -2.55 0.16
C MET A 96 14.89 -2.88 0.94
N SER A 97 15.36 -1.96 1.78
CA SER A 97 16.59 -2.10 2.55
C SER A 97 16.36 -2.58 3.99
N ILE A 98 15.10 -2.87 4.37
CA ILE A 98 14.69 -3.43 5.68
C ILE A 98 14.65 -4.96 5.59
#